data_AF-A0A183HL70-F1
#
_entry.id   AF-A0A183HL70-F1
#
_cell.length_a   1.000
_cell.length_b   1.000
_cell.length_c   1.000
_cell.angle_alpha   90.00
_cell.angle_beta   90.00
_cell.angle_gamma   90.00
#
_symmetry.space_group_name_H-M   'P 1'
#
loop_
_entity.id
_entity.type
_entity.pdbx_description
1 polymer ?
#
loop_
_entity_poly.entity_id
_entity_poly.type
_entity_poly.pdbx_seq_one_letter_code
_entity_poly.pdbx_strand_id
1 'polypeptide(L)'
;MPSYIFVKGHFHKDGCHFKQTNHATFRFEHCNVNRKREVNPRGMAYSFTVIVQLHPLFITKVDRAYNVRCFYMEENKEVDTELQVR
;
A
#
# COMPACT_ATOMS: atom_id res chain seq x y z
N MET A 1 15.49 15.01 14.96
CA MET A 1 16.04 13.65 14.78
C MET A 1 15.64 13.16 13.39
N PRO A 2 16.54 12.60 12.58
CA PRO A 2 16.16 12.02 11.29
C PRO A 2 15.29 10.78 11.52
N SER A 3 14.05 10.83 11.04
CA SER A 3 13.15 9.69 10.99
C SER A 3 13.10 9.11 9.58
N TYR A 4 12.80 7.82 9.49
CA TYR A 4 12.58 7.12 8.23
C TYR A 4 11.21 6.48 8.22
N ILE A 5 10.55 6.54 7.07
CA ILE A 5 9.34 5.77 6.77
C ILE A 5 9.66 4.90 5.56
N PHE A 6 9.53 3.59 5.69
CA PHE A 6 9.92 2.68 4.60
C PHE A 6 9.11 1.39 4.57
N VAL A 7 9.07 0.73 3.42
CA VAL A 7 8.44 -0.60 3.29
C VAL A 7 9.38 -1.66 3.84
N LYS A 8 8.85 -2.55 4.68
CA LYS A 8 9.58 -3.69 5.26
C LYS A 8 10.29 -4.48 4.16
N GLY A 9 11.61 -4.65 4.30
CA GLY A 9 12.45 -5.37 3.33
C GLY A 9 12.90 -4.57 2.10
N HIS A 10 12.47 -3.32 1.97
CA HIS A 10 12.75 -2.48 0.78
C HIS A 10 13.39 -1.13 1.11
N PHE A 11 14.10 -1.02 2.24
CA PHE A 11 14.75 0.23 2.67
C PHE A 11 15.75 0.77 1.62
N HIS A 12 16.57 -0.09 1.03
CA HIS A 12 17.59 0.29 0.06
C HIS A 12 17.06 0.52 -1.37
N LYS A 13 15.74 0.44 -1.59
CA LYS A 13 15.14 0.67 -2.90
C LYS A 13 14.65 2.11 -2.99
N ASP A 14 15.01 2.79 -4.07
CA ASP A 14 14.56 4.15 -4.33
C ASP A 14 13.03 4.21 -4.48
N GLY A 15 12.43 5.22 -3.86
CA GLY A 15 10.97 5.38 -3.79
C GLY A 15 10.25 4.47 -2.79
N CYS A 16 10.99 3.64 -2.03
CA CYS A 16 10.44 2.78 -0.98
C CYS A 16 10.82 3.21 0.44
N HIS A 17 11.60 4.29 0.56
CA HIS A 17 11.97 4.92 1.81
C HIS A 17 11.83 6.44 1.69
N PHE A 18 11.49 7.07 2.80
CA PHE A 18 11.37 8.52 2.92
C PHE A 18 12.05 8.97 4.19
N LYS A 19 12.74 10.11 4.13
CA LYS A 19 13.47 10.68 5.26
C LYS A 19 12.77 11.96 5.73
N GLN A 20 12.63 12.12 7.05
CA GLN A 20 12.15 13.36 7.68
C GLN A 20 10.84 13.89 7.07
N THR A 21 9.87 13.00 6.86
CA THR A 21 8.53 13.35 6.35
C THR A 21 7.45 12.78 7.26
N ASN A 22 6.30 13.44 7.26
CA ASN A 22 5.07 12.94 7.89
C ASN A 22 4.14 12.26 6.87
N HIS A 23 4.43 12.40 5.58
CA HIS A 23 3.69 11.77 4.48
C HIS A 23 4.62 10.92 3.62
N ALA A 24 4.20 9.68 3.37
CA ALA A 24 4.88 8.74 2.50
C ALA A 24 3.88 8.22 1.45
N THR A 25 4.26 8.25 0.18
CA THR A 25 3.42 7.77 -0.93
C THR A 25 4.11 6.60 -1.60
N PHE A 26 3.49 5.42 -1.55
CA PHE A 26 4.03 4.21 -2.15
C PHE A 26 3.28 3.87 -3.43
N ARG A 27 4.00 3.63 -4.52
CA ARG A 27 3.41 3.13 -5.78
C ARG A 27 3.24 1.62 -5.70
N PHE A 28 2.08 1.10 -6.08
CA PHE A 28 1.76 -0.33 -6.00
C PHE A 28 2.66 -1.23 -6.86
N GLU A 29 3.21 -0.69 -7.94
CA GLU A 29 4.12 -1.40 -8.84
C GLU A 29 5.54 -1.52 -8.27
N HIS A 30 5.84 -0.75 -7.22
CA HIS A 30 7.15 -0.67 -6.61
C HIS A 30 7.13 -1.32 -5.21
N CYS A 31 8.30 -1.49 -4.58
CA CYS A 31 8.42 -1.96 -3.19
C CYS A 31 7.79 -3.33 -2.86
N ASN A 32 7.57 -4.16 -3.88
CA ASN A 32 7.02 -5.52 -3.77
C ASN A 32 5.74 -5.60 -2.93
N VAL A 33 4.83 -4.65 -3.14
CA VAL A 33 3.50 -4.68 -2.53
C VAL A 33 2.81 -5.98 -2.93
N ASN A 34 2.38 -6.78 -1.95
CA ASN A 34 1.75 -8.05 -2.20
C ASN A 34 0.36 -7.83 -2.79
N ARG A 35 0.19 -8.25 -4.04
CA ARG A 35 -1.04 -8.09 -4.82
C ARG A 35 -1.75 -9.43 -4.93
N LYS A 36 -2.97 -9.50 -4.38
CA LYS A 36 -3.82 -10.69 -4.39
C LYS A 36 -5.15 -10.37 -5.05
N ARG A 37 -5.56 -11.16 -6.04
CA ARG A 37 -6.93 -11.11 -6.58
C ARG A 37 -7.87 -11.82 -5.61
N GLU A 38 -8.96 -11.17 -5.24
CA GLU A 38 -10.03 -11.78 -4.46
C GLU A 38 -11.25 -12.00 -5.36
N VAL A 39 -11.92 -13.11 -5.16
CA VAL A 39 -13.05 -13.55 -6.00
C VAL A 39 -14.40 -13.22 -5.38
N ASN A 40 -14.44 -12.92 -4.06
CA ASN A 40 -15.66 -12.61 -3.33
C ASN A 40 -15.37 -11.71 -2.11
N PRO A 41 -15.66 -10.40 -2.17
CA PRO A 41 -16.07 -9.64 -3.36
C PRO A 41 -14.98 -9.66 -4.44
N ARG A 42 -15.35 -9.58 -5.72
CA ARG A 42 -14.36 -9.53 -6.82
C ARG A 42 -13.56 -8.23 -6.72
N GLY A 43 -12.25 -8.34 -6.75
CA GLY A 43 -11.37 -7.19 -6.66
C GLY A 43 -9.91 -7.56 -6.50
N MET A 44 -9.10 -6.53 -6.23
CA MET A 44 -7.66 -6.62 -6.04
C MET A 44 -7.28 -6.07 -4.66
N ALA A 45 -6.71 -6.93 -3.82
CA ALA A 45 -6.12 -6.57 -2.54
C ALA A 45 -4.63 -6.28 -2.71
N TYR A 46 -4.18 -5.14 -2.21
CA TYR A 46 -2.78 -4.76 -2.08
C TYR A 46 -2.42 -4.74 -0.60
N SER A 47 -1.34 -5.41 -0.22
CA SER A 47 -0.89 -5.51 1.17
C SER A 47 0.61 -5.29 1.30
N PHE A 48 1.02 -4.49 2.28
CA PHE A 48 2.42 -4.22 2.57
C PHE A 48 2.58 -3.77 4.02
N THR A 49 3.81 -3.81 4.53
CA THR A 49 4.10 -3.35 5.90
C THR A 49 5.01 -2.14 5.83
N VAL A 50 4.57 -1.03 6.43
CA VAL A 50 5.34 0.21 6.58
C VAL A 50 5.97 0.25 7.96
N ILE A 51 7.25 0.58 8.02
CA ILE A 51 8.00 0.78 9.26
C ILE A 51 8.26 2.27 9.41
N VAL A 52 7.87 2.82 10.57
CA VAL A 52 8.18 4.19 11.00
C VAL A 52 9.29 4.09 12.03
N GLN A 53 10.50 4.44 11.60
CA GLN A 53 11.72 4.45 12.40
C GLN A 53 12.02 5.87 12.87
N LEU A 54 12.05 6.09 14.18
CA LEU A 54 12.29 7.40 14.79
C LEU A 54 13.79 7.67 15.01
N HIS A 55 14.57 6.60 15.22
CA HIS A 55 16.01 6.71 15.42
C HIS A 55 16.78 6.70 14.09
N PRO A 56 17.82 7.53 13.89
CA PRO A 56 18.47 7.68 12.58
C PRO A 56 19.30 6.48 12.11
N LEU A 57 19.71 5.59 13.00
CA LEU A 57 20.70 4.54 12.68
C LEU A 57 20.14 3.12 12.67
N PHE A 58 19.11 2.84 13.46
CA PHE A 58 18.61 1.47 13.64
C PHE A 58 17.17 1.49 14.17
N ILE A 59 16.48 0.37 14.00
CA ILE A 59 15.14 0.15 14.53
C ILE A 59 15.21 -0.03 16.05
N THR A 60 14.33 0.65 16.77
CA THR A 60 14.23 0.65 18.23
C THR A 60 12.85 0.19 18.70
N LYS A 61 12.70 -0.03 20.01
CA LYS A 61 11.43 -0.47 20.61
C LYS A 61 10.27 0.52 20.42
N VAL A 62 10.55 1.80 20.23
CA VAL A 62 9.52 2.84 20.05
C VAL A 62 9.01 2.91 18.61
N ASP A 63 9.72 2.28 17.67
CA ASP A 63 9.35 2.26 16.27
C ASP A 63 8.10 1.40 16.04
N ARG A 64 7.34 1.73 15.00
CA ARG A 64 6.04 1.10 14.72
C ARG A 64 6.04 0.49 13.34
N ALA A 65 5.44 -0.70 13.24
CA ALA A 65 5.16 -1.37 11.99
C ALA A 65 3.65 -1.40 11.76
N TYR A 66 3.22 -0.90 10.61
CA TYR A 66 1.81 -0.84 10.21
C TYR A 66 1.60 -1.77 9.03
N ASN A 67 0.72 -2.77 9.18
CA ASN A 67 0.27 -3.58 8.07
C ASN A 67 -0.86 -2.85 7.35
N VAL A 68 -0.60 -2.38 6.14
CA VAL A 68 -1.56 -1.66 5.32
C VAL A 68 -2.16 -2.63 4.32
N ARG A 69 -3.49 -2.68 4.25
CA ARG A 69 -4.24 -3.43 3.25
C ARG A 69 -5.24 -2.50 2.56
N CYS A 70 -5.08 -2.35 1.26
CA CYS A 70 -6.00 -1.60 0.40
C CYS A 70 -6.75 -2.61 -0.47
N PHE A 71 -8.07 -2.54 -0.51
CA PHE A 71 -8.89 -3.39 -1.37
C PHE A 71 -9.60 -2.55 -2.42
N TYR A 72 -9.39 -2.88 -3.68
CA TYR A 72 -10.02 -2.25 -4.83
C TYR A 72 -11.04 -3.21 -5.41
N MET A 73 -12.32 -2.90 -5.21
CA MET A 73 -13.42 -3.66 -5.80
C MET A 73 -13.42 -3.51 -7.31
N GLU A 74 -13.68 -4.62 -8.01
CA GLU A 74 -13.97 -4.59 -9.44
C GLU A 74 -15.43 -4.13 -9.60
N GLU A 75 -15.67 -3.05 -10.36
CA GLU A 75 -17.04 -2.62 -10.66
C GLU A 75 -17.71 -3.64 -11.58
N ASN A 76 -18.79 -4.25 -11.11
CA ASN A 76 -19.73 -4.93 -11.99
C ASN A 76 -20.56 -3.86 -12.71
N LYS A 77 -20.13 -3.45 -13.91
CA LYS A 77 -21.02 -2.74 -14.83
C LYS A 77 -21.96 -3.76 -15.45
N GLU A 78 -23.03 -4.10 -14.76
CA GLU A 78 -24.21 -4.66 -15.44
C GLU A 78 -24.77 -3.52 -16.32
N VAL A 79 -24.54 -3.62 -17.63
CA VAL A 79 -25.17 -2.73 -18.59
C VAL A 79 -26.64 -3.15 -18.66
N ASP A 80 -27.48 -2.51 -17.86
CA ASP A 80 -28.93 -2.62 -18.03
C ASP A 80 -29.32 -1.79 -19.26
N THR A 81 -29.14 -2.37 -20.46
CA THR A 81 -29.76 -1.81 -21.65
C THR A 81 -31.25 -2.09 -21.56
N GLU A 82 -32.01 -1.17 -20.95
CA GLU A 82 -33.43 -1.03 -21.26
C GLU A 82 -33.54 -0.64 -22.73
N LEU A 83 -33.64 -1.64 -23.61
CA LEU A 83 -34.13 -1.48 -24.98
C LEU A 83 -35.60 -1.08 -24.91
N GLN A 84 -35.87 0.21 -24.70
CA GLN A 84 -37.17 0.79 -25.00
C GLN A 84 -37.34 0.86 -26.51
N VAL A 85 -38.01 -0.14 -27.07
CA VAL A 85 -38.56 -0.07 -28.43
C VAL A 85 -39.91 0.62 -28.32
N ARG A 86 -40.03 1.83 -28.88
CA ARG A 86 -41.32 2.45 -29.18
C ARG A 86 -41.29 3.08 -30.56
#